data_AF-L8TRB9-F1
#
_entry.id   AF-L8TRB9-F1
#
_cell.length_a   1.000
_cell.length_b   1.000
_cell.length_c   1.000
_cell.angle_alpha   90.00
_cell.angle_beta   90.00
_cell.angle_gamma   90.00
#
_symmetry.space_group_name_H-M   'P 1'
#
loop_
_entity.id
_entity.type
_entity.pdbx_description
1 polymer ?
#
loop_
_entity_poly.entity_id
_entity_poly.type
_entity_poly.pdbx_seq_one_letter_code
_entity_poly.pdbx_strand_id
1 'polypeptide(L)' 'RQAPDAGLPPALRRGHPLLIDASLRKAVSATVTGDAGARAFLGSHPELVDEVDCSDQSTGEDVDTQDQLGLLR' A
#
# COMPACT_ATOMS: atom_id res chain seq x y z
N ARG A 1 27.01 -15.25 -23.88
CA ARG A 1 26.06 -14.16 -23.53
C ARG A 1 25.54 -14.52 -22.14
N GLN A 2 26.07 -13.89 -21.09
CA GLN A 2 25.63 -14.13 -19.71
C GLN A 2 24.16 -13.72 -19.59
N ALA A 3 23.34 -14.56 -18.95
CA ALA A 3 22.02 -14.14 -18.50
C ALA A 3 22.22 -13.01 -17.49
N PRO A 4 21.43 -11.93 -17.54
CA PRO A 4 21.47 -10.93 -16.49
C PRO A 4 21.09 -11.62 -15.18
N ASP A 5 21.87 -11.36 -14.14
CA ASP A 5 21.53 -11.68 -12.76
C ASP A 5 20.22 -10.97 -12.44
N ALA A 6 19.10 -11.68 -12.64
CA ALA A 6 17.78 -11.20 -12.30
C ALA A 6 17.67 -11.31 -10.79
N GLY A 7 18.28 -10.34 -10.10
CA GLY A 7 18.07 -10.13 -8.68
C GLY A 7 16.57 -10.17 -8.39
N LEU A 8 16.22 -10.74 -7.24
CA LEU A 8 14.84 -10.85 -6.80
C LEU A 8 14.15 -9.47 -6.97
N PRO A 9 12.96 -9.40 -7.57
CA PRO A 9 12.25 -8.13 -7.67
C PRO A 9 12.16 -7.51 -6.27
N PRO A 10 12.35 -6.18 -6.16
CA PRO A 10 12.23 -5.51 -4.88
C PRO A 10 10.87 -5.82 -4.26
N ALA A 11 10.84 -6.06 -2.95
CA ALA A 11 9.59 -6.32 -2.26
C ALA A 11 8.65 -5.13 -2.45
N LEU A 12 7.43 -5.39 -2.93
CA LEU A 12 6.41 -4.36 -3.09
C LEU A 12 6.07 -3.78 -1.72
N ARG A 13 5.92 -2.45 -1.68
CA ARG A 13 5.47 -1.74 -0.48
C ARG A 13 3.99 -1.42 -0.62
N ARG A 14 3.17 -1.94 0.29
CA ARG A 14 1.72 -1.68 0.34
C ARG A 14 1.46 -0.20 0.59
N GLY A 15 0.51 0.36 -0.15
CA GLY A 15 0.10 1.77 -0.09
C GLY A 15 -1.29 1.97 -0.69
N HIS A 16 -1.66 3.23 -0.93
CA HIS A 16 -2.91 3.58 -1.60
C HIS A 16 -2.78 3.48 -3.14
N PRO A 17 -3.90 3.27 -3.87
CA PRO A 17 -5.27 3.10 -3.39
C PRO A 17 -5.55 1.71 -2.79
N LEU A 18 -6.51 1.65 -1.86
CA LEU A 18 -6.98 0.41 -1.24
C LEU A 18 -8.44 0.16 -1.62
N LEU A 19 -8.74 -1.06 -2.05
CA LEU A 19 -10.09 -1.55 -2.24
C LEU A 19 -10.44 -2.54 -1.13
N ILE A 20 -11.60 -2.35 -0.49
CA ILE A 20 -12.12 -3.24 0.53
C ILE A 20 -13.51 -3.69 0.09
N ASP A 21 -13.73 -5.00 0.04
CA ASP A 21 -15.06 -5.55 -0.23
C ASP A 21 -16.07 -5.08 0.84
N ALA A 22 -17.28 -4.72 0.39
CA ALA A 22 -18.29 -4.15 1.28
C ALA A 22 -18.69 -5.09 2.43
N SER A 23 -18.59 -6.41 2.23
CA SER A 23 -18.89 -7.41 3.27
C SER A 23 -17.91 -7.36 4.45
N LEU A 24 -16.68 -6.89 4.23
CA LEU A 24 -15.65 -6.78 5.27
C LEU A 24 -15.79 -5.53 6.15
N ARG A 25 -16.68 -4.59 5.80
CA ARG A 25 -16.80 -3.28 6.46
C ARG A 25 -16.90 -3.38 7.98
N LYS A 26 -17.74 -4.29 8.52
CA LYS A 26 -17.93 -4.44 9.97
C LYS A 26 -16.67 -4.94 10.66
N ALA A 27 -15.95 -5.88 10.04
CA ALA A 27 -14.72 -6.44 10.57
C ALA A 27 -13.60 -5.38 10.58
N VAL A 28 -13.45 -4.65 9.47
CA VAL A 28 -12.49 -3.54 9.37
C VAL A 28 -12.80 -2.46 10.40
N SER A 29 -14.05 -1.96 10.45
CA SER A 29 -14.40 -0.84 11.35
C SER A 29 -14.16 -1.16 12.83
N ALA A 30 -14.22 -2.44 13.22
CA ALA A 30 -13.97 -2.86 14.59
C ALA A 30 -12.50 -2.70 15.02
N THR A 31 -11.55 -2.55 14.07
CA THR A 31 -10.12 -2.38 14.36
C THR A 31 -9.62 -0.96 14.10
N VAL A 32 -10.47 -0.05 13.60
CA VAL A 32 -10.05 1.31 13.22
C VAL A 32 -9.95 2.19 14.45
N THR A 33 -8.84 2.91 14.58
CA THR A 33 -8.64 3.99 15.55
C THR A 33 -8.16 5.23 14.82
N GLY A 34 -9.01 6.27 14.74
CA GLY A 34 -8.71 7.51 14.02
C GLY A 34 -8.24 7.26 12.58
N ASP A 35 -7.24 8.03 12.15
CA ASP A 35 -6.72 7.99 10.78
C ASP A 35 -5.76 6.81 10.51
N ALA A 36 -5.54 5.92 11.50
CA ALA A 36 -4.81 4.68 11.26
C ALA A 36 -5.54 3.78 10.23
N GLY A 37 -6.85 3.98 10.07
CA GLY A 37 -7.66 3.30 9.08
C GLY A 37 -7.60 1.78 9.22
N ALA A 38 -7.64 1.07 8.09
CA ALA A 38 -7.64 -0.39 8.04
C ALA A 38 -6.27 -1.03 8.34
N ARG A 39 -5.22 -0.25 8.68
CA ARG A 39 -3.85 -0.76 8.83
C ARG A 39 -3.75 -1.95 9.79
N ALA A 40 -4.43 -1.88 10.93
CA ALA A 40 -4.44 -2.98 11.91
C ALA A 40 -5.16 -4.24 11.38
N PHE A 41 -6.27 -4.06 10.65
CA PHE A 41 -7.00 -5.17 10.02
C PHE A 41 -6.13 -5.88 8.98
N LEU A 42 -5.52 -5.12 8.07
CA LEU A 42 -4.68 -5.66 6.99
C LEU A 42 -3.43 -6.38 7.54
N GLY A 43 -2.84 -5.85 8.62
CA GLY A 43 -1.69 -6.47 9.27
C GLY A 43 -2.01 -7.79 9.98
N SER A 44 -3.26 -7.97 10.45
CA SER A 44 -3.72 -9.18 11.13
C SER A 44 -4.30 -10.23 10.19
N HIS A 45 -4.62 -9.86 8.94
CA HIS A 45 -5.20 -10.75 7.92
C HIS A 45 -4.41 -10.69 6.61
N PRO A 46 -3.10 -11.02 6.60
CA PRO A 46 -2.29 -10.97 5.38
C PRO A 46 -2.81 -11.92 4.29
N GLU A 47 -3.54 -12.97 4.65
CA GLU A 47 -4.17 -13.93 3.74
C GLU A 47 -5.34 -13.34 2.93
N LEU A 48 -5.87 -12.18 3.35
CA LEU A 48 -6.94 -11.47 2.64
C LEU A 48 -6.40 -10.36 1.73
N VAL A 49 -5.07 -10.22 1.62
CA VAL A 49 -4.42 -9.12 0.88
C VAL A 49 -3.88 -9.62 -0.45
N ASP A 50 -4.53 -9.20 -1.53
CA ASP A 50 -4.01 -9.31 -2.89
C ASP A 50 -3.22 -8.05 -3.24
N GLU A 51 -1.94 -8.21 -3.60
CA GLU A 51 -1.07 -7.09 -4.00
C GLU A 51 -1.19 -6.83 -5.51
N VAL A 52 -1.37 -5.55 -5.86
CA VAL A 52 -1.38 -5.07 -7.25
C VAL A 52 -0.14 -4.21 -7.44
N ASP A 53 0.73 -4.60 -8.38
CA ASP A 53 1.91 -3.82 -8.73
C ASP A 53 1.50 -2.58 -9.55
N CYS A 54 1.69 -1.41 -8.94
CA CYS A 54 1.47 -0.10 -9.55
C CYS A 54 2.77 0.72 -9.62
N SER A 55 3.93 0.08 -9.52
CA SER A 55 5.24 0.76 -9.46
C SER A 55 5.58 1.56 -10.72
N ASP A 56 4.92 1.26 -11.84
CA ASP A 56 5.02 1.97 -13.11
C ASP A 56 4.10 3.22 -13.20
N GLN A 57 3.14 3.37 -12.29
CA GLN A 57 2.15 4.44 -12.32
C GLN A 57 2.50 5.62 -11.40
N SER A 58 2.99 5.34 -10.18
CA SER A 58 3.30 6.37 -9.18
C SER A 58 4.26 5.86 -8.10
N THR A 59 4.97 6.78 -7.45
CA THR A 59 5.77 6.48 -6.25
C THR A 59 4.90 6.20 -5.03
N GLY A 60 3.66 6.70 -5.01
CA GLY A 60 2.73 6.57 -3.88
C GLY A 60 3.18 7.32 -2.62
N GLU A 61 4.09 8.29 -2.74
CA GLU A 61 4.58 9.08 -1.60
C GLU A 61 3.57 10.15 -1.18
N ASP A 62 3.36 10.28 0.13
CA ASP A 62 2.56 11.33 0.73
C ASP A 62 3.35 12.65 0.82
N VAL A 63 2.65 13.78 0.72
CA VAL A 63 3.22 15.13 0.89
C VAL A 63 2.83 15.65 2.27
N ASP A 64 3.68 15.38 3.27
CA ASP A 64 3.42 15.67 4.69
C ASP A 64 4.12 16.94 5.19
N THR A 65 5.12 17.43 4.47
CA THR A 65 6.00 18.52 4.89
C THR A 65 6.16 19.59 3.79
N GLN A 66 6.53 20.80 4.19
CA GLN A 66 6.71 21.91 3.25
C GLN A 66 7.81 21.63 2.21
N ASP A 67 8.86 20.91 2.59
CA ASP A 67 9.96 20.56 1.69
C ASP A 67 9.52 19.56 0.59
N GLN A 68 8.41 18.85 0.80
CA GLN A 68 7.83 17.91 -0.17
C GLN A 68 6.93 18.58 -1.20
N LEU A 69 6.63 19.88 -1.10
CA LEU A 69 5.75 20.57 -2.06
C LEU A 69 6.27 20.51 -3.50
N GLY A 70 7.59 20.36 -3.70
CA GLY A 70 8.17 20.17 -5.03
C GLY A 70 7.74 18.88 -5.75
N LEU A 71 7.09 17.95 -5.06
CA LEU A 71 6.51 16.73 -5.63
C LEU A 71 5.19 16.98 -6.37
N LEU A 72 4.49 18.09 -6.07
CA LEU A 72 3.23 18.50 -6.72
C LEU A 72 3.54 19.35 -7.96
N ARG A 73 3.84 18.71 -9.10
CA ARG A 73 4.06 19.40 -10.38
C ARG A 73 2.84 19.39 -11.28
#